data_AF-A0A9P8JIS4-F1
#
_entry.id   AF-A0A9P8JIS4-F1
#
_cell.length_a   1.000
_cell.length_b   1.000
_cell.length_c   1.000
_cell.angle_alpha   90.00
_cell.angle_beta   90.00
_cell.angle_gamma   90.00
#
_symmetry.space_group_name_H-M   'P 1'
#
loop_
_entity.id
_entity.type
_entity.pdbx_description
1 polymer ?
#
loop_
_entity_poly.entity_id
_entity_poly.type
_entity_poly.pdbx_seq_one_letter_code
_entity_poly.pdbx_strand_id
1 'polypeptide(L)'
;MKQKDLKEERVALLNAWKSFETTHGSAADLEKVEKQMPRRVKKRRKLAENEFEEYMDYVFPADDESAAKMSKLLQMAQAWKKEQANA
;
A
#
# COMPACT_ATOMS: atom_id res chain seq x y z
N MET A 1 10.45 2.46 9.37
CA MET A 1 9.40 3.27 8.71
C MET A 1 8.08 2.50 8.61
N LYS A 2 7.96 1.48 7.74
CA LYS A 2 6.70 0.73 7.54
C LYS A 2 6.10 0.11 8.81
N GLN A 3 6.91 -0.57 9.62
CA GLN A 3 6.46 -1.21 10.86
C GLN A 3 6.04 -0.22 11.96
N LYS A 4 6.45 1.06 11.83
CA LYS A 4 6.08 2.16 12.74
C LYS A 4 5.01 3.08 12.14
N ASP A 5 4.41 2.70 11.01
CA ASP A 5 3.41 3.46 10.24
C ASP A 5 3.82 4.92 9.88
N LEU A 6 5.13 5.14 9.73
CA LEU A 6 5.73 6.43 9.36
C LEU A 6 5.65 6.66 7.85
N LYS A 7 4.43 6.95 7.37
CA LYS A 7 4.13 7.03 5.94
C LYS A 7 4.63 8.31 5.29
N GLU A 8 4.55 9.44 5.98
CA GLU A 8 5.00 10.73 5.45
C GLU A 8 6.51 10.74 5.23
N GLU A 9 7.26 10.20 6.19
CA GLU A 9 8.72 10.09 6.11
C GLU A 9 9.15 9.12 5.02
N ARG A 10 8.38 8.04 4.81
CA ARG A 10 8.60 7.13 3.68
C ARG A 10 8.36 7.82 2.34
N VAL A 11 7.31 8.65 2.23
CA VAL A 11 7.06 9.46 1.03
C VAL A 11 8.20 10.45 0.80
N ALA A 12 8.65 11.14 1.84
CA ALA A 12 9.76 12.08 1.76
C ALA A 12 11.05 11.40 1.26
N LEU A 13 11.36 10.20 1.77
CA LEU A 13 12.51 9.43 1.33
C LEU A 13 12.41 9.00 -0.15
N LEU A 14 11.23 8.52 -0.58
CA LEU A 14 11.01 8.13 -1.99
C LEU A 14 11.11 9.34 -2.93
N ASN A 15 10.64 10.51 -2.51
CA ASN A 15 10.80 11.75 -3.28
C ASN A 15 12.28 12.14 -3.39
N ALA A 16 13.03 12.11 -2.29
CA ALA A 16 14.45 12.40 -2.30
C ALA A 16 15.23 11.41 -3.21
N TRP A 17 14.89 10.12 -3.14
CA TRP A 17 15.48 9.10 -4.00
C TRP A 17 15.13 9.34 -5.47
N LYS A 18 13.87 9.65 -5.78
CA LYS A 18 13.44 10.00 -7.15
C LYS A 18 14.23 11.18 -7.69
N SER A 19 14.40 12.24 -6.90
CA SER A 19 15.20 13.41 -7.29
C SER A 19 16.66 13.02 -7.57
N PHE A 20 17.26 12.18 -6.72
CA PHE A 20 18.62 11.68 -6.93
C PHE A 20 18.75 10.90 -8.25
N GLU A 21 17.85 9.94 -8.51
CA GLU A 21 17.86 9.16 -9.75
C GLU A 21 17.56 10.01 -10.98
N THR A 22 16.77 11.07 -10.85
CA THR A 22 16.51 12.00 -11.96
C THR A 22 17.78 12.77 -12.37
N THR A 23 18.66 13.08 -11.42
CA THR A 23 19.89 13.84 -11.68
C THR A 23 21.07 12.93 -12.05
N HIS A 24 21.16 11.74 -11.45
CA HIS A 24 22.36 10.89 -11.54
C HIS A 24 22.10 9.47 -12.01
N GLY A 25 20.84 9.05 -12.06
CA GLY A 25 20.44 7.66 -12.28
C GLY A 25 20.22 7.28 -13.74
N SER A 26 19.88 6.00 -13.94
CA SER A 26 19.45 5.49 -15.23
C SER A 26 17.92 5.54 -15.36
N ALA A 27 17.42 5.49 -16.60
CA ALA A 27 15.97 5.42 -16.84
C ALA A 27 15.32 4.20 -16.15
N ALA A 28 16.04 3.07 -16.09
CA ALA A 28 15.55 1.86 -15.43
C ALA A 28 15.47 2.04 -13.90
N ASP A 29 16.40 2.76 -13.29
CA ASP A 29 16.39 3.00 -11.84
C ASP A 29 15.30 4.03 -11.46
N LEU A 30 15.12 5.07 -12.29
CA LEU A 30 14.01 6.01 -12.13
C LEU A 30 12.66 5.28 -12.20
N GLU A 31 12.47 4.38 -13.18
CA GLU A 31 11.24 3.60 -13.31
C GLU A 31 10.98 2.71 -12.08
N LYS A 32 12.01 2.10 -11.50
CA LYS A 32 11.88 1.31 -10.26
C LYS A 32 11.41 2.16 -9.09
N VAL A 33 11.90 3.39 -8.95
CA VAL A 33 11.48 4.30 -7.87
C VAL A 33 10.06 4.78 -8.10
N GLU A 34 9.70 5.13 -9.35
CA GLU A 34 8.34 5.55 -9.70
C GLU A 34 7.29 4.47 -9.41
N LYS A 35 7.59 3.20 -9.71
CA LYS A 35 6.72 2.05 -9.38
C LYS A 35 6.49 1.87 -7.87
N GLN A 36 7.33 2.44 -7.02
CA GLN A 36 7.20 2.37 -5.57
C GLN A 36 6.44 3.57 -4.97
N MET A 37 6.20 4.62 -5.76
CA MET A 37 5.58 5.85 -5.28
C MET A 37 4.16 5.58 -4.77
N PRO A 38 3.79 6.12 -3.59
CA PRO A 38 2.46 5.95 -3.06
C PRO A 38 1.45 6.83 -3.76
N ARG A 39 0.18 6.42 -3.69
CA ARG A 39 -0.97 7.26 -4.03
C ARG A 39 -1.53 7.92 -2.78
N ARG A 40 -1.88 9.21 -2.88
CA ARG A 40 -2.58 9.94 -1.83
C ARG A 40 -4.07 9.65 -1.91
N VAL A 41 -4.68 9.25 -0.80
CA VAL A 41 -6.09 8.90 -0.71
C VAL A 41 -6.76 9.65 0.44
N LYS A 42 -8.04 9.98 0.29
CA LYS A 42 -8.87 10.44 1.41
C LYS A 42 -9.44 9.23 2.12
N LYS A 43 -9.26 9.15 3.44
CA LYS A 43 -9.85 8.12 4.29
C LYS A 43 -10.75 8.77 5.33
N ARG A 44 -11.69 8.00 5.84
CA ARG A 44 -12.60 8.41 6.91
C ARG A 44 -12.40 7.49 8.12
N ARG A 45 -12.11 8.06 9.29
CA ARG A 45 -12.04 7.32 10.56
C ARG A 45 -13.11 7.82 11.53
N LYS A 46 -13.57 6.92 12.40
CA LYS A 46 -14.52 7.25 13.47
C LYS A 46 -13.75 7.83 14.67
N LEU A 47 -14.19 8.97 15.18
CA LEU A 47 -13.67 9.58 16.42
C LEU A 47 -14.57 9.29 17.62
N ALA A 48 -15.89 9.46 17.44
CA ALA A 48 -16.90 9.21 18.46
C ALA A 48 -18.15 8.59 17.82
N GLU A 49 -19.19 8.29 18.62
CA GLU A 49 -20.37 7.53 18.15
C GLU A 49 -20.99 8.05 16.85
N ASN A 50 -21.04 9.38 16.67
CA ASN A 50 -21.58 10.07 15.49
C ASN A 50 -20.59 11.07 14.86
N GLU A 51 -19.29 10.95 15.18
CA GLU A 51 -18.27 11.88 14.69
C GLU A 51 -17.24 11.13 13.83
N PHE A 52 -17.03 11.64 12.62
CA PHE A 52 -16.08 11.11 11.66
C PHE A 52 -15.17 12.21 11.16
N GLU A 53 -13.90 11.87 10.97
CA GLU A 53 -12.92 12.77 10.37
C GLU A 53 -12.44 12.20 9.04
N GLU A 54 -12.43 13.07 8.03
CA GLU A 54 -11.74 12.83 6.78
C GLU A 54 -10.28 13.25 6.93
N TYR A 55 -9.36 12.34 6.63
CA TYR A 55 -7.93 12.59 6.67
C TYR A 55 -7.25 12.08 5.39
N MET A 56 -6.13 12.70 5.06
CA MET A 56 -5.29 12.25 3.96
C MET A 56 -4.39 11.12 4.44
N ASP A 57 -4.27 10.08 3.63
CA ASP A 57 -3.39 8.95 3.88
C ASP A 57 -2.64 8.58 2.59
N TYR A 58 -1.58 7.80 2.74
CA TYR A 58 -0.80 7.25 1.65
C TYR A 58 -0.96 5.73 1.57
N VAL A 59 -1.14 5.23 0.36
CA VAL A 59 -1.17 3.80 0.05
C VAL A 59 -0.01 3.48 -0.87
N PHE A 60 0.88 2.60 -0.43
CA PHE A 60 2.03 2.16 -1.21
C PHE A 60 1.68 0.93 -2.04
N PRO A 61 2.17 0.82 -3.29
CA PRO A 61 1.92 -0.34 -4.15
C PRO A 61 2.24 -1.68 -3.48
N ALA A 62 3.36 -1.75 -2.75
CA ALA A 62 3.76 -2.95 -2.01
C ALA A 62 2.77 -3.38 -0.90
N ASP A 63 1.98 -2.44 -0.38
CA ASP A 63 0.98 -2.73 0.65
C ASP A 63 -0.30 -3.29 0.00
N ASP A 64 -0.72 -2.74 -1.14
CA ASP A 64 -1.84 -3.27 -1.94
C ASP A 64 -1.56 -4.71 -2.43
N GLU A 65 -0.34 -5.01 -2.90
CA GLU A 65 0.04 -6.37 -3.30
C GLU A 65 -0.04 -7.38 -2.15
N SER A 66 0.38 -6.98 -0.95
CA SER A 66 0.34 -7.85 0.23
C SER A 66 -1.10 -8.18 0.64
N ALA A 67 -1.99 -7.18 0.60
CA ALA A 67 -3.41 -7.37 0.89
C ALA A 67 -4.09 -8.26 -0.18
N ALA A 68 -3.76 -8.08 -1.47
CA ALA A 68 -4.30 -8.88 -2.56
C ALA A 68 -3.93 -10.37 -2.43
N LYS A 69 -2.67 -10.68 -2.07
CA LYS A 69 -2.21 -12.07 -1.84
C LYS A 69 -2.97 -12.74 -0.70
N MET A 70 -3.19 -12.03 0.40
CA MET A 70 -3.97 -12.55 1.54
C MET A 70 -5.43 -12.83 1.16
N SER A 71 -6.07 -11.93 0.40
CA SER A 71 -7.43 -12.14 -0.11
C SER A 71 -7.53 -13.39 -1.00
N LYS A 72 -6.56 -13.59 -1.90
CA LYS A 72 -6.53 -14.77 -2.76
C LYS A 72 -6.39 -16.08 -1.96
N LEU A 73 -5.56 -16.08 -0.92
CA LEU A 73 -5.41 -17.24 -0.03
C LEU A 73 -6.73 -17.59 0.66
N LEU A 74 -7.45 -16.60 1.20
CA LEU A 74 -8.74 -16.80 1.84
C LEU A 74 -9.81 -17.33 0.87
N GLN A 75 -9.83 -16.83 -0.37
CA GLN A 75 -10.71 -17.34 -1.41
C GLN A 75 -10.44 -18.82 -1.72
N MET A 76 -9.17 -19.22 -1.83
CA MET A 76 -8.80 -20.62 -2.06
C MET A 76 -9.18 -21.51 -0.87
N ALA A 77 -8.96 -21.06 0.36
CA ALA A 77 -9.39 -21.79 1.55
C ALA A 77 -10.92 -21.97 1.62
N GLN A 78 -11.67 -20.94 1.24
CA GLN A 78 -13.14 -21.02 1.16
C GLN A 78 -13.59 -22.01 0.09
N ALA A 79 -12.95 -22.02 -1.09
CA ALA A 79 -13.24 -22.98 -2.15
C ALA A 79 -12.95 -24.42 -1.70
N TRP A 80 -11.80 -24.67 -1.08
CA TRP A 80 -11.44 -25.97 -0.53
C TRP A 80 -12.45 -26.48 0.51
N LYS A 81 -12.90 -25.62 1.43
CA LYS A 81 -13.93 -25.98 2.40
C LYS A 81 -15.26 -26.35 1.73
N LYS A 82 -15.64 -25.67 0.65
CA LYS A 82 -16.85 -26.00 -0.12
C LYS A 82 -16.69 -27.34 -0.84
N GLU A 83 -15.53 -27.63 -1.41
CA GLU A 83 -15.22 -28.92 -2.02
C GLU A 83 -15.30 -30.05 -1.01
N GLN A 84 -14.76 -29.87 0.21
CA GLN A 84 -14.89 -30.87 1.28
C GLN A 84 -16.31 -31.09 1.78
N ALA A 85 -17.17 -30.09 1.72
CA ALA A 85 -18.57 -30.21 2.13
C ALA A 85 -19.48 -30.84 1.07
N ASN A 86 -19.03 -30.83 -0.19
CA ASN A 86 -19.73 -31.43 -1.34
C ASN A 86 -19.20 -32.82 -1.70
N ALA A 87 -18.17 -33.31 -1.00
CA ALA A 87 -17.63 -34.66 -1.08
C ALA A 87 -18.17 -35.51 0.08
#